data_AF-A0A8X6KFL8-F1
#
_entry.id   AF-A0A8X6KFL8-F1
#
_cell.length_a   1.000
_cell.length_b   1.000
_cell.length_c   1.000
_cell.angle_alpha   90.00
_cell.angle_beta   90.00
_cell.angle_gamma   90.00
#
_symmetry.space_group_name_H-M   'P 1'
#
loop_
_entity.id
_entity.type
_entity.pdbx_description
1 polymer ?
#
loop_
_entity_poly.entity_id
_entity_poly.type
_entity_poly.pdbx_seq_one_letter_code
_entity_poly.pdbx_strand_id
1 'polypeptide(L)'
;MDSVECDKTFSTVSNLYRHAKLIHNKVSTIKQVRCIICSAELISKKALEDHIDLVHNITIEKDTRTFDSFKDFKLWKESIEKQTSSLYVKNTGSKSEKTGGKITYFYYHRNGFYNARGDKKRNMKIAGSNKINGNCPSKMKVYEDIESKVTVAFTKTPCRTWDRFGTDENN
;
A
#
# COMPACT_ATOMS: atom_id res chain seq x y z
N MET A 1 3.50 41.68 5.33
CA MET A 1 4.55 41.22 4.38
C MET A 1 5.01 39.90 4.94
N ASP A 2 4.70 38.73 4.37
CA ASP A 2 4.91 38.36 2.96
C ASP A 2 3.77 37.49 2.41
N SER A 3 3.01 38.06 1.47
CA SER A 3 2.30 37.27 0.47
C SER A 3 3.32 36.95 -0.61
N VAL A 4 4.01 35.81 -0.49
CA VAL A 4 4.75 35.27 -1.63
C VAL A 4 3.71 34.75 -2.61
N GLU A 5 3.26 35.62 -3.52
CA GLU A 5 2.54 35.20 -4.70
C GLU A 5 3.48 34.32 -5.55
N CYS A 6 3.06 33.09 -5.78
CA CYS A 6 3.81 32.10 -6.54
C CYS A 6 2.94 31.62 -7.70
N ASP A 7 3.25 32.06 -8.91
CA ASP A 7 2.52 31.71 -10.14
C ASP A 7 2.91 30.35 -10.73
N LYS A 8 3.50 29.45 -9.93
CA LYS A 8 3.84 28.11 -10.41
C LYS A 8 2.59 27.23 -10.45
N THR A 9 2.20 26.85 -11.66
CA THR A 9 1.17 25.85 -11.90
C THR A 9 1.78 24.46 -11.98
N PHE A 10 1.06 23.47 -11.45
CA PHE A 10 1.51 22.08 -11.45
C PHE A 10 0.41 21.19 -12.03
N SER A 11 0.81 20.26 -12.90
CA SER A 11 -0.09 19.26 -13.48
C SER A 11 -0.59 18.22 -12.47
N THR A 12 0.04 18.13 -11.28
CA THR A 12 -0.37 17.20 -10.23
C THR A 12 -0.32 17.82 -8.85
N VAL A 13 -1.27 17.43 -8.02
CA VAL A 13 -1.41 17.88 -6.62
C VAL A 13 -0.17 17.51 -5.78
N SER A 14 0.45 16.36 -6.03
CA SER A 14 1.68 15.95 -5.35
C SER A 14 2.86 16.88 -5.62
N ASN A 15 2.98 17.39 -6.87
CA ASN A 15 4.02 18.34 -7.23
C ASN A 15 3.80 19.71 -6.59
N LEU A 16 2.55 20.19 -6.57
CA LEU A 16 2.16 21.42 -5.89
C LEU A 16 2.53 21.38 -4.41
N TYR A 17 2.17 20.31 -3.70
CA TYR A 17 2.46 20.21 -2.27
C TYR A 17 3.96 20.06 -1.98
N ARG A 18 4.72 19.32 -2.82
CA ARG A 18 6.18 19.25 -2.70
C ARG A 18 6.80 20.64 -2.86
N HIS A 19 6.35 21.40 -3.85
CA HIS A 19 6.79 22.78 -4.05
C HIS A 19 6.43 23.66 -2.85
N ALA A 20 5.19 23.57 -2.35
CA ALA A 20 4.75 24.34 -1.19
C ALA A 20 5.54 24.00 0.09
N LYS A 21 5.93 22.74 0.29
CA LYS A 21 6.81 22.34 1.40
C LYS A 21 8.22 22.91 1.26
N LEU A 22 8.83 22.77 0.08
CA LEU A 22 10.23 23.17 -0.12
C LEU A 22 10.44 24.67 -0.25
N ILE A 23 9.49 25.39 -0.85
CA ILE A 23 9.62 26.81 -1.19
C ILE A 23 8.85 27.70 -0.21
N HIS A 24 7.70 27.24 0.28
CA HIS A 24 6.85 28.05 1.17
C HIS A 24 6.84 27.53 2.61
N ASN A 25 7.65 26.51 2.94
CA ASN A 25 7.67 25.84 4.23
C ASN A 25 6.27 25.45 4.75
N LYS A 26 5.32 25.20 3.83
CA LYS A 26 3.95 24.84 4.19
C LYS A 26 3.90 23.38 4.60
N VAL A 27 3.15 23.09 5.66
CA VAL A 27 2.90 21.72 6.11
C VAL A 27 2.23 20.95 4.97
N SER A 28 2.89 19.89 4.53
CA SER A 28 2.38 18.99 3.51
C SER A 28 1.21 18.18 4.08
N THR A 29 0.00 18.40 3.57
CA THR A 29 -1.16 17.52 3.81
C THR A 29 -1.13 16.27 2.93
N ILE A 30 -0.03 16.01 2.22
CA ILE A 30 0.14 14.80 1.43
C ILE A 30 0.02 13.60 2.36
N LYS A 31 -0.88 12.69 2.01
CA LYS A 31 -1.01 11.40 2.68
C LYS A 31 0.31 10.64 2.56
N GLN A 32 1.05 10.59 3.67
CA GLN A 32 2.31 9.88 3.73
C GLN A 32 2.09 8.36 3.77
N VAL A 33 3.10 7.64 3.33
CA VAL A 33 3.18 6.18 3.35
C VAL A 33 4.12 5.80 4.49
N ARG A 34 3.60 5.13 5.52
CA ARG A 34 4.40 4.81 6.71
C ARG A 34 5.05 3.42 6.59
N CYS A 35 6.36 3.36 6.79
CA CYS A 35 7.11 2.11 6.91
C CYS A 35 6.67 1.34 8.16
N ILE A 36 6.52 0.04 8.02
CA ILE A 36 6.08 -0.81 9.15
C ILE A 36 7.23 -1.27 10.08
N ILE A 37 8.52 -1.08 9.73
CA ILE A 37 9.69 -1.57 10.50
C ILE A 37 10.06 -0.42 11.41
N CYS A 38 10.37 0.73 10.81
CA CYS A 38 10.94 1.87 11.51
C CYS A 38 9.97 3.05 11.66
N SER A 39 8.70 2.91 11.26
CA SER A 39 7.71 3.99 11.29
C SER A 39 8.06 5.25 10.47
N ALA A 40 9.10 5.23 9.66
CA ALA A 40 9.45 6.34 8.77
C ALA A 40 8.28 6.71 7.84
N GLU A 41 8.08 8.00 7.61
CA GLU A 41 7.03 8.49 6.71
C GLU A 41 7.62 8.88 5.36
N LEU A 42 7.08 8.29 4.28
CA LEU A 42 7.57 8.43 2.92
C LEU A 42 6.52 9.11 2.04
N ILE A 43 6.99 9.83 1.02
CA ILE A 43 6.14 10.58 0.10
C ILE A 43 5.35 9.69 -0.89
N SER A 44 5.75 8.43 -1.08
CA SER A 44 5.10 7.54 -2.05
C SER A 44 5.33 6.06 -1.74
N LYS A 45 4.53 5.17 -2.37
CA LYS A 45 4.71 3.73 -2.25
C LYS A 45 6.02 3.22 -2.86
N LYS A 46 6.50 3.85 -3.94
CA LYS A 46 7.78 3.50 -4.56
C LYS A 46 8.94 3.87 -3.63
N ALA A 47 8.88 5.06 -3.03
CA ALA A 47 9.84 5.47 -2.01
C ALA A 47 9.84 4.53 -0.79
N LEU A 48 8.69 3.97 -0.40
CA LEU A 48 8.63 2.93 0.62
C LEU A 48 9.31 1.63 0.16
N GLU A 49 9.06 1.17 -1.07
CA GLU A 49 9.72 -0.03 -1.62
C GLU A 49 11.25 0.13 -1.60
N ASP A 50 11.74 1.29 -2.06
CA ASP A 50 13.18 1.60 -2.10
C ASP A 50 13.76 1.75 -0.68
N HIS A 51 13.03 2.38 0.23
CA HIS A 51 13.42 2.49 1.64
C HIS A 51 13.58 1.12 2.31
N ILE A 52 12.68 0.18 2.04
CA ILE A 52 12.77 -1.17 2.61
C ILE A 52 14.00 -1.93 2.08
N ASP A 53 14.30 -1.77 0.79
CA ASP A 53 15.48 -2.39 0.19
C ASP A 53 16.79 -1.78 0.73
N LEU A 54 16.87 -0.45 0.80
CA LEU A 54 18.10 0.27 1.16
C LEU A 54 18.36 0.35 2.66
N VAL A 55 17.32 0.55 3.48
CA VAL A 55 17.46 0.78 4.93
C VAL A 55 17.32 -0.51 5.73
N HIS A 56 16.57 -1.48 5.19
CA HIS A 56 16.28 -2.72 5.89
C HIS A 56 16.85 -3.95 5.20
N ASN A 57 17.53 -3.79 4.05
CA ASN A 57 18.14 -4.89 3.29
C ASN A 57 17.14 -6.01 2.99
N ILE A 58 15.86 -5.65 2.79
CA ILE A 58 14.80 -6.59 2.45
C ILE A 58 14.40 -6.39 0.99
N THR A 59 14.80 -7.33 0.15
CA THR A 59 14.42 -7.32 -1.25
C THR A 59 12.95 -7.71 -1.43
N ILE A 60 12.21 -6.86 -2.13
CA ILE A 60 10.79 -7.09 -2.42
C ILE A 60 10.66 -7.94 -3.68
N GLU A 61 10.29 -9.20 -3.50
CA GLU A 61 10.07 -10.14 -4.60
C GLU A 61 8.83 -9.78 -5.42
N LYS A 62 8.99 -9.73 -6.75
CA LYS A 62 7.91 -9.44 -7.70
C LYS A 62 7.77 -10.64 -8.64
N ASP A 63 6.59 -11.24 -8.64
CA ASP A 63 6.24 -12.40 -9.45
C ASP A 63 5.13 -12.01 -10.43
N THR A 64 5.23 -12.44 -11.68
CA THR A 64 4.20 -12.18 -12.70
C THR A 64 3.66 -13.51 -13.20
N ARG A 65 2.34 -13.68 -13.13
CA ARG A 65 1.66 -14.91 -13.52
C ARG A 65 0.52 -14.60 -14.47
N THR A 66 0.27 -15.51 -15.39
CA THR A 66 -0.88 -15.47 -16.29
C THR A 66 -1.79 -16.63 -16.00
N PHE A 67 -3.09 -16.40 -16.12
CA PHE A 67 -4.16 -17.37 -15.94
C PHE A 67 -5.13 -17.25 -17.10
N ASP A 68 -5.74 -18.36 -17.48
CA ASP A 68 -6.71 -18.40 -18.57
C ASP A 68 -8.09 -17.88 -18.13
N SER A 69 -8.37 -17.90 -16.82
CA SER A 69 -9.60 -17.38 -16.25
C SER A 69 -9.39 -16.68 -14.91
N PHE A 70 -10.29 -15.75 -14.59
CA PHE A 70 -10.39 -15.16 -13.25
C PHE A 70 -10.64 -16.21 -12.15
N LYS A 71 -11.30 -17.33 -12.52
CA LYS A 71 -11.52 -18.45 -11.59
C LYS A 71 -10.20 -19.10 -11.16
N ASP A 72 -9.28 -19.32 -12.09
CA ASP A 72 -7.98 -19.94 -11.80
C ASP A 72 -7.11 -19.01 -10.95
N PHE A 73 -7.14 -17.71 -11.25
CA PHE A 73 -6.54 -16.70 -10.40
C PHE A 73 -7.09 -16.79 -8.96
N LYS A 74 -8.40 -16.94 -8.78
CA LYS A 74 -9.02 -17.02 -7.45
C LYS A 74 -8.55 -18.25 -6.67
N LEU A 75 -8.48 -19.41 -7.32
CA LEU A 75 -7.96 -20.65 -6.70
C LEU A 75 -6.50 -20.51 -6.30
N TRP A 76 -5.68 -19.93 -7.18
CA TRP A 76 -4.29 -19.64 -6.88
C TRP A 76 -4.15 -18.68 -5.69
N LYS A 77 -4.92 -17.59 -5.68
CA LYS A 77 -4.96 -16.62 -4.57
C LYS A 77 -5.30 -17.31 -3.24
N GLU A 78 -6.33 -18.16 -3.22
CA GLU A 78 -6.74 -18.91 -2.02
C GLU A 78 -5.63 -19.85 -1.53
N SER A 79 -4.89 -20.49 -2.44
CA SER A 79 -3.74 -21.32 -2.09
C SER A 79 -2.63 -20.50 -1.41
N ILE A 80 -2.30 -19.32 -1.96
CA ILE A 80 -1.32 -18.41 -1.35
C ILE A 80 -1.80 -17.93 0.03
N GLU A 81 -3.07 -17.57 0.16
CA GLU A 81 -3.66 -17.12 1.42
C GLU A 81 -3.60 -18.19 2.50
N LYS A 82 -3.81 -19.47 2.15
CA LYS A 82 -3.66 -20.61 3.07
C LYS A 82 -2.21 -20.82 3.48
N GLN A 83 -1.28 -20.84 2.53
CA GLN A 83 0.15 -21.05 2.79
C GLN A 83 0.77 -19.96 3.66
N THR A 84 0.42 -18.70 3.39
CA THR A 84 1.01 -17.53 4.08
C THR A 84 0.16 -17.03 5.26
N SER A 85 -1.03 -17.61 5.44
CA SER A 85 -2.11 -17.11 6.33
C SER A 85 -2.36 -15.61 6.20
N SER A 86 -2.16 -15.08 4.99
CA SER A 86 -2.18 -13.65 4.71
C SER A 86 -3.22 -13.36 3.65
N LEU A 87 -4.34 -12.77 4.06
CA LEU A 87 -5.45 -12.46 3.17
C LEU A 87 -5.17 -11.23 2.30
N TYR A 88 -5.64 -11.26 1.06
CA TYR A 88 -5.54 -10.21 0.04
C TYR A 88 -6.93 -9.71 -0.34
N VAL A 89 -7.24 -8.47 0.05
CA VAL A 89 -8.57 -7.87 -0.03
C VAL A 89 -8.62 -6.70 -1.00
N LYS A 90 -9.75 -6.54 -1.69
CA LYS A 90 -10.03 -5.41 -2.56
C LYS A 90 -10.55 -4.24 -1.72
N ASN A 91 -9.79 -3.13 -1.68
CA ASN A 91 -10.18 -1.93 -0.92
C ASN A 91 -10.83 -0.84 -1.80
N THR A 92 -10.70 -0.93 -3.12
CA THR A 92 -11.19 0.07 -4.08
C THR A 92 -11.92 -0.62 -5.23
N GLY A 93 -12.79 0.11 -5.94
CA GLY A 93 -13.36 -0.35 -7.20
C GLY A 93 -12.30 -0.77 -8.23
N SER A 94 -12.72 -1.57 -9.20
CA SER A 94 -11.85 -1.89 -10.34
C SER A 94 -11.74 -0.68 -11.26
N LYS A 95 -10.57 -0.50 -11.88
CA LYS A 95 -10.30 0.60 -12.80
C LYS A 95 -10.38 0.09 -14.23
N SER A 96 -11.04 0.83 -15.11
CA SER A 96 -10.97 0.57 -16.55
C SER A 96 -9.63 1.04 -17.10
N GLU A 97 -9.07 0.27 -18.03
CA GLU A 97 -7.91 0.64 -18.83
C GLU A 97 -8.36 1.20 -20.19
N LYS A 98 -7.54 2.08 -20.77
CA LYS A 98 -7.84 2.74 -22.05
C LYS A 98 -7.99 1.76 -23.23
N THR A 99 -7.41 0.57 -23.11
CA THR A 99 -7.44 -0.52 -24.10
C THR A 99 -8.65 -1.44 -23.95
N GLY A 100 -9.55 -1.20 -22.99
CA GLY A 100 -10.75 -2.02 -22.74
C GLY A 100 -10.60 -3.06 -21.63
N GLY A 101 -9.39 -3.27 -21.10
CA GLY A 101 -9.14 -4.15 -19.96
C GLY A 101 -9.55 -3.56 -18.60
N LYS A 102 -9.51 -4.40 -17.56
CA LYS A 102 -9.86 -4.02 -16.19
C LYS A 102 -8.74 -4.34 -15.21
N ILE A 103 -8.36 -3.34 -14.42
CA ILE A 103 -7.33 -3.47 -13.38
C ILE A 103 -7.99 -3.52 -12.00
N THR A 104 -7.68 -4.57 -11.25
CA THR A 104 -8.11 -4.74 -9.86
C THR A 104 -6.90 -4.87 -8.93
N TYR A 105 -6.92 -4.17 -7.81
CA TYR A 105 -5.86 -4.21 -6.80
C TYR A 105 -6.35 -4.97 -5.56
N PHE A 106 -5.58 -5.97 -5.14
CA PHE A 106 -5.76 -6.66 -3.88
C PHE A 106 -4.57 -6.35 -2.97
N TYR A 107 -4.85 -5.94 -1.74
CA TYR A 107 -3.85 -5.56 -0.75
C TYR A 107 -3.91 -6.49 0.45
N TYR A 108 -2.77 -6.69 1.12
CA TYR A 108 -2.75 -7.42 2.39
C TYR A 108 -3.78 -6.86 3.38
N HIS A 109 -4.56 -7.73 4.03
CA HIS A 109 -5.72 -7.33 4.84
C HIS A 109 -5.37 -6.46 6.06
N ARG A 110 -4.19 -6.64 6.66
CA ARG A 110 -3.73 -5.78 7.77
C ARG A 110 -3.20 -4.43 7.28
N ASN A 111 -3.02 -4.22 5.97
CA ASN A 111 -2.54 -2.96 5.40
C ASN A 111 -3.44 -1.77 5.78
N GLY A 112 -2.79 -0.66 6.12
CA GLY A 112 -3.41 0.63 6.39
C GLY A 112 -3.52 0.96 7.88
N PHE A 113 -4.22 2.07 8.13
CA PHE A 113 -4.43 2.64 9.46
C PHE A 113 -5.83 2.28 9.96
N TYR A 114 -5.93 2.10 11.28
CA TYR A 114 -7.24 2.03 11.92
C TYR A 114 -7.86 3.43 11.92
N ASN A 115 -9.07 3.54 11.39
CA ASN A 115 -9.84 4.78 11.45
C ASN A 115 -11.03 4.51 12.38
N ALA A 116 -10.99 5.07 13.59
CA ALA A 116 -12.13 4.99 14.51
C ALA A 116 -13.36 5.64 13.84
N ARG A 117 -14.51 4.97 13.87
CA ARG A 117 -15.79 5.48 13.35
C ARG A 117 -16.87 5.38 14.43
N GLY A 118 -17.72 6.40 14.52
CA GLY A 118 -18.81 6.52 15.51
C GLY A 118 -18.42 7.29 16.78
N ASP A 119 -19.39 7.56 17.64
CA ASP A 119 -19.30 8.42 18.85
C ASP A 119 -18.39 7.88 19.98
N LYS A 120 -17.49 6.93 19.70
CA LYS A 120 -16.63 6.25 20.70
C LYS A 120 -17.38 5.58 21.86
N LYS A 121 -18.71 5.41 21.77
CA LYS A 121 -19.57 4.77 22.79
C LYS A 121 -19.30 3.27 22.99
N ARG A 122 -18.62 2.61 22.04
CA ARG A 122 -18.26 1.19 22.15
C ARG A 122 -16.78 1.07 22.50
N ASN A 123 -16.48 0.39 23.59
CA ASN A 123 -15.12 0.03 23.96
C ASN A 123 -14.50 -0.89 22.89
N MET A 124 -13.20 -0.72 22.65
CA MET A 124 -12.46 -1.61 21.76
C MET A 124 -12.36 -3.01 22.37
N LYS A 125 -12.23 -4.02 21.50
CA LYS A 125 -11.86 -5.37 21.93
C LYS A 125 -10.45 -5.34 22.54
N ILE A 126 -10.18 -6.21 23.51
CA ILE A 126 -8.85 -6.33 24.16
C ILE A 126 -7.74 -6.54 23.13
N ALA A 127 -7.99 -7.34 22.08
CA ALA A 127 -7.04 -7.59 21.00
C ALA A 127 -6.79 -6.39 20.06
N GLY A 128 -7.49 -5.27 20.23
CA GLY A 128 -7.27 -4.07 19.43
C GLY A 128 -7.65 -4.20 17.95
N SER A 129 -6.97 -3.44 17.09
CA SER A 129 -7.22 -3.40 15.65
C SER A 129 -6.34 -4.40 14.90
N ASN A 130 -6.92 -5.10 13.92
CA ASN A 130 -6.18 -5.98 13.01
C ASN A 130 -5.30 -5.23 11.99
N LYS A 131 -5.25 -3.89 12.03
CA LYS A 131 -4.43 -3.07 11.13
C LYS A 131 -3.02 -2.89 11.68
N ILE A 132 -2.00 -3.02 10.82
CA ILE A 132 -0.58 -2.80 11.17
C ILE A 132 -0.23 -1.32 11.40
N ASN A 133 -1.21 -0.41 11.27
CA ASN A 133 -1.02 1.03 11.43
C ASN A 133 0.10 1.60 10.55
N GLY A 134 0.19 1.08 9.33
CA GLY A 134 1.23 1.42 8.37
C GLY A 134 0.96 0.80 7.01
N ASN A 135 1.89 0.96 6.08
CA ASN A 135 1.74 0.54 4.71
C ASN A 135 2.58 -0.69 4.41
N CYS A 136 1.92 -1.80 4.09
CA CYS A 136 2.59 -3.00 3.60
C CYS A 136 2.81 -2.88 2.08
N PRO A 137 4.01 -3.21 1.55
CA PRO A 137 4.25 -3.22 0.10
C PRO A 137 3.48 -4.33 -0.62
N SER A 138 3.09 -5.38 0.13
CA SER A 138 2.42 -6.57 -0.42
C SER A 138 1.08 -6.25 -1.09
N LYS A 139 0.99 -6.60 -2.36
CA LYS A 139 -0.18 -6.36 -3.21
C LYS A 139 -0.18 -7.28 -4.43
N MET A 140 -1.37 -7.61 -4.91
CA MET A 140 -1.59 -8.23 -6.22
C MET A 140 -2.28 -7.21 -7.12
N LYS A 141 -1.64 -6.88 -8.24
CA LYS A 141 -2.24 -6.10 -9.33
C LYS A 141 -2.71 -7.09 -10.39
N VAL A 142 -4.02 -7.21 -10.53
CA VAL A 142 -4.69 -8.13 -11.45
C VAL A 142 -5.18 -7.35 -12.66
N TYR A 143 -4.79 -7.78 -13.84
CA TYR A 143 -5.22 -7.29 -15.13
C TYR A 143 -6.09 -8.33 -15.78
N GLU A 144 -7.30 -7.94 -16.17
CA GLU A 144 -8.28 -8.76 -16.88
C GLU A 144 -8.46 -8.17 -18.27
N ASP A 145 -8.08 -8.93 -19.29
CA ASP A 145 -8.20 -8.53 -20.69
C ASP A 145 -9.63 -8.80 -21.22
N ILE A 146 -9.94 -8.25 -22.40
CA ILE A 146 -11.21 -8.45 -23.11
C ILE A 146 -11.43 -9.95 -23.43
N GLU A 147 -10.35 -10.67 -23.72
CA GLU A 147 -10.37 -12.12 -23.98
C GLU A 147 -10.48 -12.98 -22.71
N SER A 148 -10.79 -12.38 -21.55
CA SER A 148 -10.87 -13.06 -20.24
C SER A 148 -9.55 -13.62 -19.71
N LYS A 149 -8.43 -13.39 -20.39
CA LYS A 149 -7.09 -13.71 -19.90
C LYS A 149 -6.72 -12.81 -18.72
N VAL A 150 -6.16 -13.41 -17.67
CA VAL A 150 -5.84 -12.70 -16.43
C VAL A 150 -4.34 -12.68 -16.19
N THR A 151 -3.75 -11.49 -16.10
CA THR A 151 -2.34 -11.30 -15.74
C THR A 151 -2.23 -10.70 -14.34
N VAL A 152 -1.41 -11.30 -13.48
CA VAL A 152 -1.26 -10.92 -12.09
C VAL A 152 0.19 -10.57 -11.81
N ALA A 153 0.44 -9.31 -11.47
CA ALA A 153 1.70 -8.87 -10.88
C ALA A 153 1.57 -8.92 -9.35
N PHE A 154 2.25 -9.87 -8.73
CA PHE A 154 2.25 -10.10 -7.30
C PHE A 154 3.54 -9.60 -6.66
N THR A 155 3.42 -8.60 -5.79
CA THR A 155 4.50 -8.14 -4.91
C THR A 155 4.44 -8.95 -3.63
N LYS A 156 5.33 -9.92 -3.49
CA LYS A 156 5.48 -10.73 -2.28
C LYS A 156 6.31 -9.94 -1.26
N THR A 157 5.87 -9.97 0.00
CA THR A 157 6.72 -9.57 1.10
C THR A 157 6.57 -10.59 2.22
N PRO A 158 7.65 -10.94 2.92
CA PRO A 158 7.58 -11.80 4.09
C PRO A 158 6.92 -11.01 5.23
N CYS A 159 5.59 -10.98 5.25
CA CYS A 159 4.81 -10.26 6.26
C CYS A 159 4.82 -10.96 7.63
N ARG A 160 5.14 -12.27 7.67
CA ARG A 160 5.24 -13.05 8.92
C ARG A 160 6.61 -12.98 9.60
N THR A 161 7.69 -12.67 8.89
CA THR A 161 9.00 -12.46 9.54
C THR A 161 9.07 -11.13 10.27
N TRP A 162 8.14 -10.22 9.98
CA TRP A 162 8.09 -8.87 10.54
C TRP A 162 7.57 -8.80 11.97
N ASP A 163 6.74 -9.75 12.40
CA ASP A 163 6.23 -9.81 13.77
C ASP A 163 7.37 -10.18 14.78
N ARG A 164 8.60 -10.49 14.31
CA ARG A 164 9.78 -10.83 15.15
C ARG A 164 10.84 -9.73 15.30
N PHE A 165 10.82 -8.67 14.50
CA PHE A 165 11.82 -7.58 14.58
C PHE A 165 11.34 -6.38 15.43
N GLY A 166 10.28 -6.60 16.23
CA GLY A 166 9.60 -5.58 17.00
C GLY A 166 9.88 -5.65 18.50
N THR A 167 11.13 -5.88 18.92
CA THR A 167 11.63 -5.52 20.25
C THR A 167 13.15 -5.44 20.18
N ASP A 168 13.69 -4.29 19.81
CA ASP A 168 15.00 -3.91 20.35
C ASP A 168 14.81 -2.62 21.15
N GLU A 169 15.33 -2.73 22.35
CA GLU A 169 15.03 -1.97 23.55
C GLU A 169 15.70 -0.60 23.48
N ASN A 170 14.93 0.46 23.79
CA ASN A 170 15.55 1.71 24.24
C ASN A 170 16.05 1.46 25.67
N ASN A 171 17.36 1.25 25.81
CA ASN A 171 18.11 1.54 27.03
C ASN A 171 19.01 2.74 26.78
#